data_AF-A0A8S2X8Y1-F1
#
_entry.id   AF-A0A8S2X8Y1-F1
#
_cell.length_a   1.000
_cell.length_b   1.000
_cell.length_c   1.000
_cell.angle_alpha   90.00
_cell.angle_beta   90.00
_cell.angle_gamma   90.00
#
_symmetry.space_group_name_H-M   'P 1'
#
loop_
_entity.id
_entity.type
_entity.pdbx_description
1 polymer ?
#
loop_
_entity_poly.entity_id
_entity_poly.type
_entity_poly.pdbx_seq_one_letter_code
_entity_poly.pdbx_strand_id
1 'polypeptide(L)'
;MLSSSMTNAFDELSQIRIQDANPLPIEEKRRKNSPPKFYVGQIFQHKQYNYWGVICGWDLSCAASPIWQVRMGIPNLVRGALQ
;
A
#
# COMPACT_ATOMS: atom_id res chain seq x y z
N MET A 1 -23.32 28.59 -38.45
CA MET A 1 -23.42 28.44 -36.98
C MET A 1 -22.56 27.27 -36.58
N LEU A 2 -21.30 27.54 -36.18
CA LEU A 2 -20.36 26.49 -35.79
C LEU A 2 -20.74 25.99 -34.40
N SER A 3 -21.32 24.79 -34.39
CA SER A 3 -21.43 23.82 -33.31
C SER A 3 -20.81 24.22 -31.96
N SER A 4 -21.64 24.71 -31.03
CA SER A 4 -21.29 25.02 -29.63
C SER A 4 -20.74 23.82 -28.83
N SER A 5 -20.70 22.63 -29.43
CA SER A 5 -20.11 21.41 -28.87
C SER A 5 -18.60 21.26 -29.09
N MET A 6 -17.98 21.99 -30.04
CA MET A 6 -16.53 21.92 -30.28
C MET A 6 -15.71 22.85 -29.37
N THR A 7 -16.30 23.96 -28.91
CA THR A 7 -15.68 24.86 -27.93
C THR A 7 -15.47 24.19 -26.58
N ASN A 8 -16.45 23.39 -26.13
CA ASN A 8 -16.40 22.71 -24.84
C ASN A 8 -15.19 21.76 -24.71
N ALA A 9 -14.89 20.99 -25.76
CA ALA A 9 -13.77 20.05 -25.73
C ALA A 9 -12.41 20.76 -25.73
N PHE A 10 -12.28 21.90 -26.43
CA PHE A 10 -11.04 22.67 -26.43
C PHE A 10 -10.80 23.34 -25.08
N ASP A 11 -11.87 23.86 -24.47
CA ASP A 11 -11.83 24.44 -23.13
C ASP A 11 -11.45 23.38 -22.08
N GLU A 12 -12.04 22.18 -22.12
CA GLU A 12 -11.67 21.06 -21.24
C GLU A 12 -10.19 20.67 -21.37
N LEU A 13 -9.69 20.53 -22.60
CA LEU A 13 -8.28 20.22 -22.84
C LEU A 13 -7.35 21.33 -22.36
N SER A 14 -7.78 22.58 -22.46
CA SER A 14 -7.02 23.72 -21.93
C SER A 14 -6.90 23.67 -20.41
N GLN A 15 -7.99 23.29 -19.70
CA GLN A 15 -8.00 23.16 -18.25
C GLN A 15 -7.09 22.02 -17.78
N ILE A 16 -7.12 20.86 -18.46
CA ILE A 16 -6.25 19.73 -18.13
C ILE A 16 -4.77 20.13 -18.25
N ARG A 17 -4.40 20.82 -19.33
CA ARG A 17 -3.00 21.28 -19.53
C ARG A 17 -2.55 22.28 -18.46
N ILE A 18 -3.42 23.18 -18.04
CA ILE A 18 -3.12 24.14 -16.95
C ILE A 18 -2.93 23.39 -15.63
N GLN A 19 -3.72 22.34 -15.38
CA GLN A 19 -3.61 21.52 -14.19
C GLN A 19 -2.34 20.65 -14.19
N ASP A 20 -2.00 20.02 -15.32
CA ASP A 20 -0.79 19.22 -15.48
C ASP A 20 0.50 20.06 -15.41
N ALA A 21 0.42 21.35 -15.78
CA ALA A 21 1.53 22.28 -15.67
C ALA A 21 1.93 22.58 -14.21
N ASN A 22 1.04 22.30 -13.26
CA ASN A 22 1.36 22.35 -11.84
C ASN A 22 1.83 20.96 -11.39
N PRO A 23 3.14 20.75 -11.16
CA PRO A 23 3.61 19.48 -10.63
C PRO A 23 2.90 19.22 -9.30
N LEU A 24 2.26 18.05 -9.21
CA LEU A 24 1.73 17.57 -7.94
C LEU A 24 2.85 17.66 -6.89
N PRO A 25 2.58 18.19 -5.69
CA PRO A 25 3.54 18.17 -4.61
C PRO A 25 4.12 16.76 -4.52
N ILE A 26 5.45 16.65 -4.56
CA ILE A 26 6.12 15.40 -4.24
C ILE A 26 5.83 15.18 -2.76
N GLU A 27 4.73 14.50 -2.45
CA GLU A 27 4.66 13.80 -1.18
C GLU A 27 5.80 12.81 -1.24
N GLU A 28 6.87 13.08 -0.48
CA GLU A 28 7.78 12.04 -0.09
C GLU A 28 6.89 10.94 0.46
N LYS A 29 6.61 9.91 -0.35
CA LYS A 29 6.02 8.67 0.11
C LYS A 29 6.91 8.30 1.26
N ARG A 30 6.43 8.54 2.48
CA ARG A 30 7.21 8.39 3.70
C ARG A 30 7.75 6.98 3.64
N ARG A 31 9.01 6.82 3.20
CA ARG A 31 9.77 5.58 3.36
C ARG A 31 10.19 5.52 4.83
N LYS A 32 9.23 5.75 5.75
CA LYS A 32 9.44 5.70 7.20
C LYS A 32 9.59 4.26 7.67
N ASN A 33 9.18 3.29 6.84
CA ASN A 33 9.29 1.89 7.19
C ASN A 33 10.61 1.37 6.66
N SER A 34 11.44 0.90 7.59
CA SER A 34 12.63 0.12 7.27
C SER A 34 12.22 -1.05 6.38
N PRO A 35 13.09 -1.47 5.45
CA PRO A 35 12.79 -2.64 4.62
C PRO A 35 12.41 -3.83 5.52
N PRO A 36 11.44 -4.66 5.09
CA PRO A 36 11.04 -5.81 5.89
C PRO A 36 12.25 -6.69 6.18
N LYS A 37 12.38 -7.13 7.43
CA LYS A 37 13.51 -7.94 7.89
C LYS A 37 13.68 -9.25 7.12
N PHE A 38 12.58 -9.75 6.56
CA PHE A 38 12.51 -11.00 5.83
C PHE A 38 12.02 -10.76 4.40
N TYR A 39 12.45 -11.59 3.46
CA TYR A 39 12.18 -11.42 2.03
C TYR A 39 11.35 -12.56 1.44
N VAL A 40 10.68 -12.29 0.31
CA VAL A 40 9.92 -13.29 -0.43
C VAL A 40 10.85 -14.41 -0.92
N GLY A 41 10.41 -15.66 -0.79
CA GLY A 41 11.20 -16.86 -1.09
C GLY A 41 12.02 -17.38 0.09
N GLN A 42 12.12 -16.62 1.19
CA GLN A 42 12.82 -17.07 2.38
C GLN A 42 12.10 -18.24 3.06
N ILE A 43 12.83 -19.31 3.34
CA ILE A 43 12.36 -20.43 4.17
C ILE A 43 12.49 -20.06 5.65
N PHE A 44 11.46 -20.37 6.44
CA PHE A 44 11.46 -20.16 7.89
C PHE A 44 10.81 -21.33 8.63
N GLN A 45 11.08 -21.40 9.93
CA GLN A 45 10.44 -22.31 10.87
C GLN A 45 9.53 -21.51 11.81
N HIS A 46 8.26 -21.87 11.89
CA HIS A 46 7.31 -21.16 12.75
C HIS A 46 7.63 -21.38 14.23
N LYS A 47 7.95 -20.32 14.97
CA LYS A 47 8.43 -20.40 16.36
C LYS A 47 7.51 -21.19 17.31
N GLN A 48 6.19 -21.04 17.18
CA GLN A 48 5.22 -21.67 18.09
C GLN A 48 4.74 -23.06 17.63
N TYR A 49 4.68 -23.28 16.31
CA TYR A 49 3.99 -24.45 15.74
C TYR A 49 4.95 -25.39 15.01
N ASN A 50 6.22 -25.02 14.92
CA ASN A 50 7.32 -25.84 14.43
C ASN A 50 7.18 -26.35 12.99
N TYR A 51 6.28 -25.77 12.19
CA TYR A 51 6.18 -26.08 10.77
C TYR A 51 7.18 -25.25 9.95
N TRP A 52 7.55 -25.76 8.79
CA TRP A 52 8.35 -25.05 7.80
C TRP A 52 7.45 -24.35 6.80
N GLY A 53 7.82 -23.12 6.42
CA GLY A 53 7.09 -22.32 5.45
C GLY A 53 8.02 -21.49 4.58
N VAL A 54 7.45 -20.93 3.52
CA VAL A 54 8.11 -19.96 2.64
C VAL A 54 7.33 -18.65 2.67
N ILE A 55 8.04 -17.53 2.73
CA ILE A 55 7.42 -16.21 2.67
C ILE A 55 7.01 -15.93 1.22
N CYS A 56 5.72 -15.74 0.97
CA CYS A 56 5.19 -15.42 -0.37
C CYS A 56 4.96 -13.91 -0.61
N GLY A 57 4.89 -13.12 0.46
CA GLY A 57 4.59 -11.68 0.39
C GLY A 57 4.51 -11.06 1.79
N TRP A 58 4.26 -9.76 1.84
CA TRP A 58 3.99 -9.02 3.06
C TRP A 58 3.03 -7.87 2.76
N ASP A 59 2.18 -7.55 3.73
CA ASP A 59 1.27 -6.42 3.69
C ASP A 59 1.68 -5.39 4.75
N LEU A 60 1.42 -4.11 4.49
CA LEU A 60 1.65 -3.03 5.47
C LEU A 60 0.68 -3.11 6.65
N SER A 61 -0.47 -3.75 6.47
CA SER A 61 -1.47 -3.97 7.50
C SER A 61 -1.89 -5.43 7.52
N CYS A 62 -2.14 -5.95 8.71
CA CYS A 62 -2.62 -7.32 8.87
C CYS A 62 -4.08 -7.44 8.40
N ALA A 63 -4.30 -8.06 7.24
CA ALA A 63 -5.63 -8.29 6.66
C ALA A 63 -6.40 -9.46 7.30
N ALA A 64 -5.79 -10.20 8.24
CA ALA A 64 -6.46 -11.32 8.92
C ALA A 64 -7.61 -10.84 9.82
N SER A 65 -8.62 -11.69 10.03
CA SER A 65 -9.77 -11.34 10.85
C SER A 65 -9.39 -11.04 12.32
N PRO A 66 -10.10 -10.16 13.03
CA PRO A 66 -9.77 -9.83 14.43
C PRO A 66 -9.70 -11.07 15.34
N ILE A 67 -10.61 -12.03 15.15
CA ILE A 67 -10.64 -13.30 15.88
C ILE A 67 -9.34 -14.08 15.66
N TRP A 68 -8.87 -14.15 14.42
CA TRP A 68 -7.62 -14.82 14.09
C TRP A 68 -6.43 -14.09 14.70
N GLN A 69 -6.40 -12.76 14.63
CA GLN A 69 -5.31 -11.95 15.20
C GLN A 69 -5.18 -12.16 16.71
N VAL A 70 -6.31 -12.22 17.44
CA VAL A 70 -6.34 -12.52 18.87
C VAL A 70 -5.85 -13.95 19.13
N ARG A 71 -6.34 -14.94 18.37
CA ARG A 71 -5.91 -16.34 18.51
C ARG A 71 -4.41 -16.52 18.30
N MET A 72 -3.82 -15.75 17.39
CA MET A 72 -2.39 -15.77 17.08
C MET A 72 -1.55 -14.86 17.98
N GLY A 73 -2.18 -14.15 18.94
CA GLY A 73 -1.48 -13.28 19.88
C GLY A 73 -0.84 -12.05 19.26
N ILE A 74 -1.30 -11.59 18.09
CA ILE A 74 -0.76 -10.40 17.40
C ILE A 74 -0.80 -9.16 18.29
N PRO A 75 -1.87 -8.86 19.07
CA PRO A 75 -1.87 -7.71 19.97
C PRO A 75 -0.76 -7.72 21.03
N ASN A 76 -0.17 -8.88 21.35
CA ASN A 76 0.89 -9.02 22.35
C ASN A 76 2.30 -8.81 21.77
N LEU A 77 2.42 -8.65 20.45
CA LEU A 77 3.70 -8.35 19.80
C LEU A 77 4.10 -6.91 20.08
N VAL A 78 5.42 -6.64 20.16
CA VAL A 78 5.97 -5.29 20.44
C VAL A 78 5.43 -4.20 19.50
N ARG A 79 5.11 -4.57 18.26
CA ARG A 79 4.52 -3.67 17.25
C ARG A 79 3.04 -3.91 16.99
N GLY A 80 2.43 -4.89 17.67
CA GLY A 80 1.05 -5.28 17.45
C GLY A 80 0.76 -5.60 15.98
N ALA A 81 -0.38 -5.12 15.47
CA ALA A 81 -0.77 -5.20 14.07
C ALA A 81 -0.25 -4.03 13.20
N LEU A 82 0.46 -3.07 13.79
CA LEU A 82 1.02 -1.89 13.11
C LEU A 82 2.51 -2.12 12.84
N GLN A 83 2.89 -2.50 11.62
CA GLN A 83 4.27 -2.80 11.26
C GLN A 83 4.98 -1.71 10.45
#